data_AF-A0A952AZZ0-F1
#
_entry.id   AF-A0A952AZZ0-F1
#
_cell.length_a   1.000
_cell.length_b   1.000
_cell.length_c   1.000
_cell.angle_alpha   90.00
_cell.angle_beta   90.00
_cell.angle_gamma   90.00
#
_symmetry.space_group_name_H-M   'P 1'
#
loop_
_entity.id
_entity.type
_entity.pdbx_description
1 polymer ?
#
loop_
_entity_poly.entity_id
_entity_poly.type
_entity_poly.pdbx_seq_one_letter_code
_entity_poly.pdbx_strand_id
1 'polypeptide(L)'
;MSNNSIVEALISEVENNLANYKKKYKGLSWRDKVLLLVEVTGSVKKLGVNSNPDAAIVCARERIRLYFQENVGVVITAVELEVVSGISEYGRRVRELRVQDGYKILTGCSNDPGADIRLRPTEYVLLESDPDVSAARRWYIANRIRREKQGGSKGRLLRYLIENVKQVVTTEELAYVAKTREFGRRIRELRTEEGYSIATMFTGRPDLKMGEYVLEDIERIAESHDRKISFDIQRIVYDRANNTCQLCGWNREKWKRDDPRILEIHHVEEHVDGGPNIPDNLVLLCSRCHDEVHAGRRELPPNIIG
;
A
#
# COMPACT_ATOMS: atom_id res chain seq x y z
N MET A 1 -9.04 28.56 35.57
CA MET A 1 -10.08 29.19 34.73
C MET A 1 -10.90 28.06 34.13
N SER A 2 -12.24 28.12 34.16
CA SER A 2 -13.08 27.11 33.52
C SER A 2 -12.87 27.14 31.99
N ASN A 3 -13.10 26.02 31.32
CA ASN A 3 -12.97 25.91 29.85
C ASN A 3 -13.78 26.96 29.09
N ASN A 4 -14.98 27.30 29.58
CA ASN A 4 -15.80 28.38 29.01
C ASN A 4 -15.14 29.77 29.13
N SER A 5 -14.40 30.02 30.21
CA SER A 5 -13.75 31.32 30.44
C SER A 5 -12.63 31.59 29.42
N ILE A 6 -11.97 30.56 28.90
CA ILE A 6 -10.92 30.71 27.86
C ILE A 6 -11.56 31.08 26.52
N VAL A 7 -12.64 30.39 26.14
CA VAL A 7 -13.35 30.65 24.88
C VAL A 7 -13.94 32.06 24.88
N GLU A 8 -14.57 32.47 25.98
CA GLU A 8 -15.09 33.83 26.14
C GLU A 8 -14.01 34.90 26.00
N ALA A 9 -12.84 34.70 26.63
CA ALA A 9 -11.71 35.62 26.51
C ALA A 9 -11.19 35.73 25.07
N LEU A 10 -11.13 34.62 24.34
CA LEU A 10 -10.70 34.59 22.94
C LEU A 10 -11.73 35.24 22.01
N ILE A 11 -13.03 35.10 22.29
CA ILE A 11 -14.09 35.82 21.57
C ILE A 11 -13.88 37.33 21.75
N SER A 12 -13.70 37.80 22.98
CA SER A 12 -13.42 39.23 23.24
C SER A 12 -12.13 39.71 22.58
N GLU A 13 -11.08 38.88 22.48
CA GLU A 13 -9.85 39.20 21.73
C GLU A 13 -10.15 39.44 20.24
N VAL A 14 -10.93 38.57 19.60
CA VAL A 14 -11.33 38.70 18.19
C VAL A 14 -12.14 39.98 17.96
N GLU A 15 -13.13 40.25 18.82
CA GLU A 15 -13.97 41.45 18.74
C GLU A 15 -13.13 42.73 18.86
N ASN A 16 -12.19 42.77 19.81
CA ASN A 16 -11.28 43.91 20.00
C ASN A 16 -10.39 44.15 18.79
N ASN A 17 -9.82 43.10 18.21
CA ASN A 17 -8.97 43.21 17.02
C ASN A 17 -9.76 43.69 15.81
N LEU A 18 -10.99 43.21 15.63
CA LEU A 18 -11.88 43.67 14.56
C LEU A 18 -12.33 45.13 14.77
N ALA A 19 -12.61 45.52 16.00
CA ALA A 19 -12.93 46.91 16.35
C ALA A 19 -11.74 47.85 16.09
N ASN A 20 -10.51 47.40 16.39
CA ASN A 20 -9.28 48.13 16.07
C ASN A 20 -9.10 48.31 14.55
N TYR A 21 -9.34 47.26 13.76
CA TYR A 21 -9.35 47.35 12.29
C TYR A 21 -10.35 48.41 11.81
N LYS A 22 -11.60 48.34 12.28
CA LYS A 22 -12.67 49.29 11.91
C LYS A 22 -12.31 50.75 12.21
N LYS A 23 -11.54 51.01 13.28
CA LYS A 23 -11.08 52.36 13.64
C LYS A 23 -9.96 52.86 12.73
N LYS A 24 -9.03 52.00 12.33
CA LYS A 24 -7.76 52.39 11.69
C LYS A 24 -7.70 52.20 10.18
N TYR A 25 -8.56 51.38 9.56
CA TYR A 25 -8.41 51.01 8.14
C TYR A 25 -8.48 52.17 7.14
N LYS A 26 -9.06 53.32 7.52
CA LYS A 26 -9.12 54.52 6.66
C LYS A 26 -7.77 55.25 6.69
N GLY A 27 -7.23 55.57 5.52
CA GLY A 27 -5.96 56.30 5.38
C GLY A 27 -4.69 55.45 5.52
N LEU A 28 -4.80 54.16 5.84
CA LEU A 28 -3.67 53.23 5.87
C LEU A 28 -3.25 52.75 4.48
N SER A 29 -1.97 52.36 4.37
CA SER A 29 -1.47 51.62 3.21
C SER A 29 -2.15 50.24 3.10
N TRP A 30 -2.10 49.61 1.93
CA TRP A 30 -2.65 48.26 1.76
C TRP A 30 -1.95 47.24 2.69
N ARG A 31 -0.61 47.34 2.84
CA ARG A 31 0.16 46.47 3.74
C ARG A 31 -0.32 46.60 5.19
N ASP A 32 -0.52 47.82 5.70
CA ASP A 32 -0.93 48.02 7.09
C ASP A 32 -2.33 47.49 7.36
N LYS A 33 -3.25 47.61 6.38
CA LYS A 33 -4.57 46.96 6.45
C LYS A 33 -4.43 45.44 6.55
N VAL A 34 -3.56 44.84 5.74
CA VAL A 34 -3.31 43.39 5.79
C VAL A 34 -2.72 42.98 7.14
N LEU A 35 -1.77 43.73 7.69
CA LEU A 35 -1.19 43.43 9.00
C LEU A 35 -2.24 43.44 10.13
N LEU A 36 -3.18 44.39 10.12
CA LEU A 36 -4.31 44.37 11.06
C LEU A 36 -5.22 43.15 10.86
N LEU A 37 -5.45 42.71 9.62
CA LEU A 37 -6.22 41.49 9.35
C LEU A 37 -5.47 40.21 9.76
N VAL A 38 -4.14 40.22 9.73
CA VAL A 38 -3.31 39.12 10.25
C VAL A 38 -3.53 38.95 11.76
N GLU A 39 -3.64 40.05 12.52
CA GLU A 39 -3.97 39.99 13.96
C GLU A 39 -5.34 39.36 14.19
N VAL A 40 -6.37 39.83 13.48
CA VAL A 40 -7.73 39.26 13.54
C VAL A 40 -7.71 37.77 13.20
N THR A 41 -7.04 37.40 12.11
CA THR A 41 -6.92 36.01 11.67
C THR A 41 -6.21 35.15 12.71
N GLY A 42 -5.18 35.69 13.38
CA GLY A 42 -4.46 35.03 14.45
C GLY A 42 -5.38 34.69 15.63
N SER A 43 -6.19 35.65 16.09
CA SER A 43 -7.13 35.42 17.20
C SER A 43 -8.25 34.45 16.81
N VAL A 44 -8.76 34.50 15.58
CA VAL A 44 -9.74 33.53 15.07
C VAL A 44 -9.16 32.11 15.05
N LYS A 45 -7.89 31.94 14.61
CA LYS A 45 -7.21 30.63 14.65
C LYS A 45 -7.06 30.10 16.08
N LYS A 46 -6.68 30.95 17.04
CA LYS A 46 -6.62 30.55 18.45
C LYS A 46 -7.99 30.11 18.96
N LEU A 47 -9.05 30.86 18.62
CA LEU A 47 -10.42 30.51 18.99
C LEU A 47 -10.84 29.16 18.41
N GLY A 48 -10.55 28.91 17.13
CA GLY A 48 -10.81 27.63 16.47
C GLY A 48 -10.17 26.45 17.19
N VAL A 49 -8.88 26.55 17.51
CA VAL A 49 -8.15 25.50 18.26
C VAL A 49 -8.72 25.27 19.66
N ASN A 50 -9.15 26.33 20.34
CA ASN A 50 -9.68 26.27 21.71
C ASN A 50 -11.18 26.01 21.78
N SER A 51 -11.87 25.83 20.65
CA SER A 51 -13.27 25.41 20.61
C SER A 51 -13.50 24.05 21.28
N ASN A 52 -12.47 23.20 21.29
CA ASN A 52 -12.35 22.02 22.14
C ASN A 52 -11.06 22.13 22.99
N PRO A 53 -11.17 22.56 24.26
CA PRO A 53 -10.01 22.76 25.13
C PRO A 53 -9.17 21.50 25.38
N ASP A 54 -9.79 20.32 25.40
CA ASP A 54 -9.09 19.05 25.60
C ASP A 54 -8.25 18.70 24.36
N ALA A 55 -8.69 19.10 23.17
CA ALA A 55 -7.92 18.98 21.93
C ALA A 55 -6.91 20.13 21.75
N ALA A 56 -7.10 21.28 22.39
CA ALA A 56 -6.22 22.45 22.23
C ALA A 56 -4.78 22.18 22.67
N ILE A 57 -4.58 21.29 23.65
CA ILE A 57 -3.27 20.97 24.23
C ILE A 57 -2.41 20.03 23.36
N VAL A 58 -3.01 19.31 22.41
CA VAL A 58 -2.28 18.37 21.54
C VAL A 58 -1.79 19.05 20.25
N CYS A 59 -0.99 18.36 19.44
CA CYS A 59 -0.51 18.91 18.18
C CYS A 59 -1.61 18.94 17.11
N ALA A 60 -1.43 19.75 16.06
CA ALA A 60 -2.41 19.89 14.97
C ALA A 60 -2.81 18.56 14.30
N ARG A 61 -1.85 17.62 14.16
CA ARG A 61 -2.12 16.27 13.62
C ARG A 61 -3.12 15.52 14.49
N GLU A 62 -2.92 15.59 15.79
CA GLU A 62 -3.72 14.88 16.77
C GLU A 62 -5.12 15.47 16.89
N ARG A 63 -5.25 16.80 16.83
CA ARG A 63 -6.57 17.46 16.75
C ARG A 63 -7.37 16.96 15.55
N ILE A 64 -6.74 16.89 14.38
CA ILE A 64 -7.39 16.36 13.18
C ILE A 64 -7.80 14.90 13.38
N ARG A 65 -6.95 14.07 14.00
CA ARG A 65 -7.25 12.66 14.28
C ARG A 65 -8.47 12.51 15.18
N LEU A 66 -8.49 13.23 16.31
CA LEU A 66 -9.60 13.23 17.26
C LEU A 66 -10.89 13.69 16.58
N TYR A 67 -10.83 14.78 15.82
CA TYR A 67 -11.99 15.31 15.10
C TYR A 67 -12.55 14.32 14.07
N PHE A 68 -11.69 13.62 13.31
CA PHE A 68 -12.15 12.54 12.43
C PHE A 68 -12.78 11.38 13.21
N GLN A 69 -12.21 10.97 14.34
CA GLN A 69 -12.73 9.87 15.15
C GLN A 69 -14.10 10.17 15.78
N GLU A 70 -14.35 11.42 16.18
CA GLU A 70 -15.66 11.85 16.64
C GLU A 70 -16.70 11.91 15.51
N ASN A 71 -16.24 12.00 14.25
CA ASN A 71 -17.07 12.25 13.07
C ASN A 71 -16.88 11.18 11.98
N VAL A 72 -16.77 9.90 12.37
CA VAL A 72 -16.66 8.77 11.43
C VAL A 72 -17.87 8.76 10.48
N GLY A 73 -17.60 8.64 9.18
CA GLY A 73 -18.62 8.65 8.12
C GLY A 73 -19.14 10.04 7.72
N VAL A 74 -18.71 11.11 8.39
CA VAL A 74 -19.15 12.49 8.09
C VAL A 74 -18.18 13.17 7.13
N VAL A 75 -18.72 13.89 6.14
CA VAL A 75 -17.94 14.70 5.20
C VAL A 75 -17.43 15.96 5.89
N ILE A 76 -16.11 16.07 5.99
CA ILE A 76 -15.41 17.19 6.61
C ILE A 76 -14.70 17.99 5.51
N THR A 77 -14.87 19.30 5.51
CA THR A 77 -14.23 20.19 4.53
C THR A 77 -12.82 20.61 4.94
N ALA A 78 -12.04 21.02 3.94
CA ALA A 78 -10.75 21.71 4.07
C ALA A 78 -10.75 22.85 5.10
N VAL A 79 -11.79 23.69 5.07
CA VAL A 79 -11.90 24.86 5.94
C VAL A 79 -12.13 24.44 7.39
N GLU A 80 -12.96 23.42 7.62
CA GLU A 80 -13.14 22.84 8.96
C GLU A 80 -11.82 22.30 9.50
N LEU A 81 -11.05 21.56 8.69
CA LEU A 81 -9.75 21.05 9.11
C LEU A 81 -8.73 22.16 9.39
N GLU A 82 -8.76 23.28 8.66
CA GLU A 82 -7.93 24.45 8.97
C GLU A 82 -8.30 25.06 10.33
N VAL A 83 -9.61 25.16 10.64
CA VAL A 83 -10.09 25.66 11.95
C VAL A 83 -9.66 24.72 13.07
N VAL A 84 -9.91 23.42 12.94
CA VAL A 84 -9.57 22.39 13.94
C VAL A 84 -8.06 22.31 14.16
N SER A 85 -7.29 22.31 13.08
CA SER A 85 -5.84 22.15 13.16
C SER A 85 -5.12 23.45 13.54
N GLY A 86 -5.73 24.61 13.31
CA GLY A 86 -5.11 25.92 13.50
C GLY A 86 -3.99 26.24 12.50
N ILE A 87 -3.83 25.43 11.44
CA ILE A 87 -2.75 25.56 10.45
C ILE A 87 -3.30 25.45 9.03
N SER A 88 -2.69 26.17 8.09
CA SER A 88 -3.03 26.06 6.67
C SER A 88 -2.51 24.76 6.05
N GLU A 89 -1.46 24.15 6.61
CA GLU A 89 -0.87 22.89 6.12
C GLU A 89 -1.58 21.62 6.65
N TYR A 90 -2.87 21.70 6.98
CA TYR A 90 -3.64 20.55 7.48
C TYR A 90 -3.61 19.36 6.52
N GLY A 91 -3.59 19.59 5.20
CA GLY A 91 -3.59 18.53 4.19
C GLY A 91 -2.38 17.59 4.32
N ARG A 92 -1.23 18.11 4.77
CA ARG A 92 -0.06 17.27 5.06
C ARG A 92 -0.32 16.35 6.25
N ARG A 93 -0.97 16.86 7.30
CA ARG A 93 -1.32 16.08 8.50
C ARG A 93 -2.35 14.99 8.20
N VAL A 94 -3.36 15.30 7.37
CA VAL A 94 -4.31 14.30 6.86
C VAL A 94 -3.58 13.19 6.12
N ARG A 95 -2.63 13.53 5.23
CA ARG A 95 -1.84 12.54 4.52
C ARG A 95 -1.01 11.66 5.46
N GLU A 96 -0.47 12.23 6.53
CA GLU A 96 0.27 11.49 7.54
C GLU A 96 -0.64 10.49 8.26
N LEU A 97 -1.83 10.90 8.69
CA LEU A 97 -2.82 10.00 9.30
C LEU A 97 -3.23 8.86 8.35
N ARG A 98 -3.45 9.19 7.07
CA ARG A 98 -3.81 8.20 6.03
C ARG A 98 -2.73 7.15 5.83
N VAL A 99 -1.50 7.62 5.68
CA VAL A 99 -0.44 6.83 5.08
C VAL A 99 0.49 6.23 6.14
N GLN A 100 0.80 7.00 7.18
CA GLN A 100 1.71 6.57 8.25
C GLN A 100 0.95 5.86 9.36
N ASP A 101 -0.22 6.39 9.72
CA ASP A 101 -0.98 5.86 10.85
C ASP A 101 -2.11 4.91 10.39
N GLY A 102 -2.30 4.71 9.07
CA GLY A 102 -3.19 3.68 8.50
C GLY A 102 -4.68 4.02 8.50
N TYR A 103 -5.07 5.26 8.81
CA TYR A 103 -6.48 5.65 8.82
C TYR A 103 -7.07 5.67 7.41
N LYS A 104 -8.22 5.04 7.24
CA LYS A 104 -8.95 4.99 5.96
C LYS A 104 -9.73 6.27 5.70
N ILE A 105 -8.99 7.37 5.51
CA ILE A 105 -9.57 8.67 5.17
C ILE A 105 -9.64 8.76 3.64
N LEU A 106 -10.84 8.94 3.10
CA LEU A 106 -11.06 9.24 1.69
C LEU A 106 -10.85 10.72 1.43
N THR A 107 -10.45 11.06 0.20
CA THR A 107 -10.37 12.46 -0.23
C THR A 107 -10.82 12.59 -1.67
N GLY A 108 -11.56 13.64 -2.01
CA GLY A 108 -12.00 13.86 -3.39
C GLY A 108 -10.88 14.16 -4.39
N CYS A 109 -9.63 14.27 -3.93
CA CYS A 109 -8.44 14.31 -4.80
C CYS A 109 -7.90 12.91 -5.18
N SER A 110 -8.35 11.84 -4.51
CA SER A 110 -7.85 10.48 -4.73
C SER A 110 -8.92 9.64 -5.42
N ASN A 111 -8.51 8.82 -6.39
CA ASN A 111 -9.34 7.75 -6.94
C ASN A 111 -9.31 6.57 -5.96
N ASP A 112 -9.91 6.74 -4.77
CA ASP A 112 -9.98 5.67 -3.78
C ASP A 112 -11.00 4.61 -4.29
N PRO A 113 -10.55 3.40 -4.68
CA PRO A 113 -11.44 2.43 -5.33
C PRO A 113 -12.44 1.86 -4.32
N GLY A 114 -13.73 1.83 -4.68
CA GLY A 114 -14.76 1.10 -3.93
C GLY A 114 -15.55 1.90 -2.89
N ALA A 115 -15.44 3.24 -2.87
CA ALA A 115 -16.39 4.08 -2.15
C ALA A 115 -17.35 4.74 -3.14
N ASP A 116 -18.64 4.43 -3.05
CA ASP A 116 -19.72 5.13 -3.79
C ASP A 116 -19.93 6.59 -3.31
N ILE A 117 -18.96 7.14 -2.58
CA ILE A 117 -19.01 8.47 -1.98
C ILE A 117 -18.31 9.44 -2.94
N ARG A 118 -19.10 10.29 -3.58
CA ARG A 118 -18.59 11.36 -4.44
C ARG A 118 -18.16 12.56 -3.60
N LEU A 119 -16.85 12.74 -3.43
CA LEU A 119 -16.25 13.84 -2.68
C LEU A 119 -15.73 14.94 -3.62
N ARG A 120 -15.81 16.19 -3.19
CA ARG A 120 -15.09 17.32 -3.81
C ARG A 120 -13.61 17.27 -3.43
N PRO A 121 -12.71 17.88 -4.22
CA PRO A 121 -11.26 17.88 -3.93
C PRO A 121 -10.89 18.33 -2.51
N THR A 122 -11.69 19.22 -1.92
CA THR A 122 -11.50 19.79 -0.59
C THR A 122 -12.30 19.09 0.51
N GLU A 123 -12.80 17.88 0.27
CA GLU A 123 -13.59 17.11 1.21
C GLU A 123 -12.89 15.80 1.58
N TYR A 124 -13.14 15.39 2.82
CA TYR A 124 -12.54 14.24 3.46
C TYR A 124 -13.59 13.47 4.24
N VAL A 125 -13.44 12.14 4.32
CA VAL A 125 -14.30 11.28 5.15
C VAL A 125 -13.41 10.23 5.81
N LEU A 126 -13.52 10.02 7.13
CA LEU A 126 -12.95 8.83 7.76
C LEU A 126 -13.98 7.70 7.68
N LEU A 127 -13.63 6.57 7.08
CA LEU A 127 -14.57 5.45 6.91
C LEU A 127 -14.73 4.59 8.17
N GLU A 128 -13.63 4.36 8.88
CA GLU A 128 -13.53 3.41 9.99
C GLU A 128 -12.72 4.06 11.12
N SER A 129 -13.12 3.85 12.37
CA SER A 129 -12.42 4.41 13.54
C SER A 129 -11.05 3.81 13.76
N ASP A 130 -10.90 2.53 13.40
CA ASP A 130 -9.69 1.75 13.61
C ASP A 130 -8.77 1.85 12.38
N PRO A 131 -7.46 2.08 12.57
CA PRO A 131 -6.51 2.14 11.48
C PRO A 131 -6.14 0.75 10.94
N ASP A 132 -5.78 0.69 9.65
CA ASP A 132 -5.10 -0.46 9.08
C ASP A 132 -3.61 -0.44 9.48
N VAL A 133 -3.32 -1.10 10.60
CA VAL A 133 -1.96 -1.25 11.15
C VAL A 133 -1.03 -1.97 10.16
N SER A 134 -1.57 -2.88 9.34
CA SER A 134 -0.78 -3.60 8.34
C SER A 134 -0.35 -2.67 7.21
N ALA A 135 -1.26 -1.82 6.71
CA ALA A 135 -0.93 -0.79 5.71
C ALA A 135 0.08 0.23 6.26
N ALA A 136 -0.10 0.68 7.52
CA ALA A 136 0.85 1.56 8.19
C ALA A 136 2.26 0.93 8.25
N ARG A 137 2.38 -0.32 8.72
CA ARG A 137 3.64 -1.08 8.74
C ARG A 137 4.27 -1.14 7.35
N ARG A 138 3.50 -1.53 6.33
CA ARG A 138 3.98 -1.62 4.95
C ARG A 138 4.48 -0.28 4.43
N TRP A 139 3.83 0.83 4.77
CA TRP A 139 4.30 2.15 4.40
C TRP A 139 5.65 2.50 5.03
N TYR A 140 5.85 2.22 6.32
CA TYR A 140 7.14 2.47 6.98
C TYR A 140 8.28 1.69 6.32
N ILE A 141 8.05 0.41 6.00
CA ILE A 141 9.01 -0.43 5.28
C ILE A 141 9.29 0.17 3.89
N ALA A 142 8.23 0.50 3.13
CA ALA A 142 8.33 1.07 1.81
C ALA A 142 9.13 2.38 1.80
N ASN A 143 8.81 3.30 2.71
CA ASN A 143 9.46 4.61 2.82
C ASN A 143 10.93 4.47 3.24
N ARG A 144 11.27 3.54 4.15
CA ARG A 144 12.66 3.26 4.51
C ARG A 144 13.43 2.73 3.29
N ILE A 145 12.96 1.67 2.64
CA ILE A 145 13.62 1.05 1.48
C ILE A 145 13.74 2.05 0.32
N ARG A 146 12.72 2.88 0.08
CA ARG A 146 12.75 3.92 -0.94
C ARG A 146 13.87 4.94 -0.69
N ARG A 147 14.19 5.25 0.56
CA ARG A 147 15.25 6.23 0.91
C ARG A 147 16.66 5.64 0.81
N GLU A 148 16.78 4.33 0.86
CA GLU A 148 18.06 3.65 0.73
C GLU A 148 18.66 3.81 -0.69
N LYS A 149 19.98 3.95 -0.75
CA LYS A 149 20.72 4.15 -2.01
C LYS A 149 21.10 2.83 -2.70
N GLN A 150 21.08 1.71 -1.99
CA GLN A 150 21.55 0.41 -2.48
C GLN A 150 20.54 -0.31 -3.40
N GLY A 151 21.06 -1.09 -4.36
CA GLY A 151 20.29 -2.11 -5.10
C GLY A 151 19.43 -1.64 -6.27
N GLY A 152 19.43 -0.35 -6.64
CA GLY A 152 18.63 0.15 -7.76
C GLY A 152 17.11 -0.05 -7.57
N SER A 153 16.32 -0.04 -8.65
CA SER A 153 14.87 -0.28 -8.56
C SER A 153 14.55 -1.74 -8.24
N LYS A 154 15.21 -2.69 -8.91
CA LYS A 154 15.01 -4.14 -8.73
C LYS A 154 15.35 -4.61 -7.30
N GLY A 155 16.50 -4.21 -6.77
CA GLY A 155 16.90 -4.59 -5.40
C GLY A 155 16.08 -3.92 -4.30
N ARG A 156 15.46 -2.76 -4.56
CA ARG A 156 14.46 -2.19 -3.63
C ARG A 156 13.17 -3.00 -3.64
N LEU A 157 12.68 -3.37 -4.82
CA LEU A 157 11.48 -4.21 -4.96
C LEU A 157 11.66 -5.56 -4.27
N LEU A 158 12.79 -6.23 -4.50
CA LEU A 158 13.08 -7.51 -3.88
C LEU A 158 13.11 -7.41 -2.34
N ARG A 159 13.83 -6.43 -1.78
CA ARG A 159 13.87 -6.24 -0.32
C ARG A 159 12.49 -5.95 0.27
N TYR A 160 11.69 -5.14 -0.43
CA TYR A 160 10.33 -4.83 0.01
C TYR A 160 9.43 -6.06 0.00
N LEU A 161 9.55 -6.92 -1.01
CA LEU A 161 8.83 -8.19 -1.08
C LEU A 161 9.28 -9.17 0.02
N ILE A 162 10.59 -9.29 0.26
CA ILE A 162 11.15 -10.15 1.32
C ILE A 162 10.64 -9.73 2.70
N GLU A 163 10.66 -8.45 3.03
CA GLU A 163 10.17 -7.94 4.33
C GLU A 163 8.64 -8.01 4.51
N ASN A 164 7.94 -8.32 3.41
CA ASN A 164 6.49 -8.55 3.35
C ASN A 164 6.18 -9.94 2.79
N VAL A 165 7.04 -10.92 3.01
CA VAL A 165 6.80 -12.31 2.61
C VAL A 165 5.44 -12.79 3.14
N LYS A 166 4.68 -13.49 2.31
CA LYS A 166 3.29 -13.96 2.56
C LYS A 166 2.26 -12.85 2.80
N GLN A 167 2.65 -11.57 2.73
CA GLN A 167 1.74 -10.45 2.83
C GLN A 167 1.40 -9.91 1.45
N VAL A 168 0.15 -9.52 1.26
CA VAL A 168 -0.30 -8.88 0.02
C VAL A 168 0.25 -7.45 -0.04
N VAL A 169 0.87 -7.12 -1.16
CA VAL A 169 1.32 -5.78 -1.49
C VAL A 169 0.71 -5.31 -2.81
N THR A 170 0.56 -4.01 -2.96
CA THR A 170 -0.16 -3.38 -4.07
C THR A 170 0.77 -2.81 -5.13
N THR A 171 0.21 -2.57 -6.32
CA THR A 171 0.89 -1.88 -7.43
C THR A 171 1.40 -0.50 -7.01
N GLU A 172 0.62 0.24 -6.25
CA GLU A 172 0.94 1.58 -5.76
C GLU A 172 2.15 1.53 -4.81
N GLU A 173 2.18 0.56 -3.90
CA GLU A 173 3.30 0.32 -2.98
C GLU A 173 4.58 -0.04 -3.75
N LEU A 174 4.51 -0.97 -4.71
CA LEU A 174 5.65 -1.37 -5.51
C LEU A 174 6.19 -0.22 -6.39
N ALA A 175 5.29 0.53 -7.04
CA ALA A 175 5.66 1.72 -7.82
C ALA A 175 6.32 2.79 -6.94
N TYR A 176 5.78 3.01 -5.74
CA TYR A 176 6.38 3.89 -4.75
C TYR A 176 7.77 3.41 -4.34
N VAL A 177 7.99 2.14 -4.07
CA VAL A 177 9.32 1.63 -3.68
C VAL A 177 10.34 1.72 -4.83
N ALA A 178 9.92 1.39 -6.05
CA ALA A 178 10.81 1.25 -7.20
C ALA A 178 11.41 2.58 -7.72
N LYS A 179 10.73 3.72 -7.48
CA LYS A 179 11.06 5.03 -8.10
C LYS A 179 11.07 5.01 -9.63
N THR A 180 10.35 4.08 -10.27
CA THR A 180 10.25 4.00 -11.74
C THR A 180 8.88 3.46 -12.15
N ARG A 181 8.43 3.84 -13.35
CA ARG A 181 7.21 3.29 -13.97
C ARG A 181 7.42 1.86 -14.49
N GLU A 182 8.67 1.44 -14.68
CA GLU A 182 9.07 0.11 -15.15
C GLU A 182 9.11 -0.95 -14.05
N PHE A 183 8.50 -0.72 -12.89
CA PHE A 183 8.55 -1.66 -11.77
C PHE A 183 7.97 -3.04 -12.16
N GLY A 184 6.92 -3.07 -12.98
CA GLY A 184 6.31 -4.31 -13.46
C GLY A 184 7.27 -5.19 -14.29
N ARG A 185 8.16 -4.56 -15.08
CA ARG A 185 9.25 -5.28 -15.76
C ARG A 185 10.23 -5.88 -14.75
N ARG A 186 10.64 -5.11 -13.74
CA ARG A 186 11.55 -5.59 -12.69
C ARG A 186 10.96 -6.72 -11.86
N ILE A 187 9.66 -6.69 -11.58
CA ILE A 187 8.95 -7.80 -10.93
C ILE A 187 8.99 -9.06 -11.80
N ARG A 188 8.79 -8.93 -13.12
CA ARG A 188 8.92 -10.07 -14.04
C ARG A 188 10.34 -10.63 -14.03
N GLU A 189 11.36 -9.78 -14.10
CA GLU A 189 12.77 -10.19 -14.00
C GLU A 189 13.04 -10.93 -12.69
N LEU A 190 12.56 -10.42 -11.54
CA LEU A 190 12.69 -11.13 -10.26
C LEU A 190 12.07 -12.52 -10.29
N ARG A 191 10.93 -12.66 -10.96
CA ARG A 191 10.22 -13.94 -11.08
C ARG A 191 10.86 -14.91 -12.07
N THR A 192 11.24 -14.44 -13.25
CA THR A 192 11.70 -15.31 -14.36
C THR A 192 13.21 -15.46 -14.41
N GLU A 193 13.98 -14.40 -14.14
CA GLU A 193 15.45 -14.42 -14.23
C GLU A 193 16.10 -14.71 -12.87
N GLU A 194 15.48 -14.25 -11.78
CA GLU A 194 15.99 -14.50 -10.42
C GLU A 194 15.25 -15.63 -9.69
N GLY A 195 14.13 -16.12 -10.24
CA GLY A 195 13.43 -17.31 -9.77
C GLY A 195 12.56 -17.13 -8.52
N TYR A 196 12.32 -15.90 -8.08
CA TYR A 196 11.48 -15.64 -6.90
C TYR A 196 10.01 -15.99 -7.14
N SER A 197 9.39 -16.70 -6.19
CA SER A 197 7.97 -17.10 -6.23
C SER A 197 7.02 -15.93 -5.95
N ILE A 198 6.99 -14.96 -6.86
CA ILE A 198 6.10 -13.78 -6.82
C ILE A 198 4.78 -14.12 -7.52
N ALA A 199 3.73 -14.35 -6.74
CA ALA A 199 2.40 -14.65 -7.21
C ALA A 199 1.56 -13.38 -7.46
N THR A 200 0.66 -13.49 -8.44
CA THR A 200 -0.42 -12.54 -8.71
C THR A 200 -1.70 -13.33 -8.94
N MET A 201 -2.81 -12.64 -9.20
CA MET A 201 -4.06 -13.28 -9.61
C MET A 201 -3.89 -14.23 -10.80
N PHE A 202 -2.93 -13.97 -11.68
CA PHE A 202 -2.68 -14.76 -12.89
C PHE A 202 -1.63 -15.87 -12.72
N THR A 203 -0.79 -15.81 -11.69
CA THR A 203 0.41 -16.66 -11.59
C THR A 203 0.50 -17.44 -10.28
N GLY A 204 -0.64 -17.85 -9.73
CA GLY A 204 -0.67 -18.79 -8.60
C GLY A 204 -1.67 -18.46 -7.50
N ARG A 205 -2.26 -17.27 -7.49
CA ARG A 205 -3.12 -16.82 -6.39
C ARG A 205 -4.42 -16.19 -6.88
N PRO A 206 -5.40 -16.99 -7.36
CA PRO A 206 -6.64 -16.48 -7.94
C PRO A 206 -7.50 -15.66 -6.96
N ASP A 207 -7.24 -15.72 -5.65
CA ASP A 207 -7.90 -14.91 -4.63
C ASP A 207 -7.42 -13.44 -4.58
N LEU A 208 -6.28 -13.14 -5.20
CA LEU A 208 -5.76 -11.78 -5.27
C LEU A 208 -6.55 -10.93 -6.27
N LYS A 209 -6.65 -9.64 -5.98
CA LYS A 209 -7.21 -8.64 -6.89
C LYS A 209 -6.21 -8.25 -7.96
N MET A 210 -6.72 -7.61 -9.02
CA MET A 210 -5.87 -6.98 -10.01
C MET A 210 -4.95 -5.95 -9.35
N GLY A 211 -3.65 -6.06 -9.61
CA GLY A 211 -2.64 -5.15 -9.05
C GLY A 211 -2.12 -5.56 -7.66
N GLU A 212 -2.53 -6.71 -7.13
CA GLU A 212 -1.97 -7.30 -5.91
C GLU A 212 -0.88 -8.34 -6.24
N TYR A 213 0.13 -8.39 -5.37
CA TYR A 213 1.30 -9.26 -5.45
C TYR A 213 1.60 -9.88 -4.09
N VAL A 214 2.12 -11.10 -4.10
CA VAL A 214 2.62 -11.79 -2.89
C VAL A 214 3.92 -12.49 -3.23
N LEU A 215 4.95 -12.33 -2.40
CA LEU A 215 6.08 -13.26 -2.39
C LEU A 215 5.72 -14.43 -1.48
N GLU A 216 5.53 -15.62 -2.06
CA GLU A 216 5.03 -16.79 -1.31
C GLU A 216 6.08 -17.36 -0.35
N ASP A 217 7.33 -17.39 -0.79
CA ASP A 217 8.44 -17.94 -0.03
C ASP A 217 9.76 -17.25 -0.39
N ILE A 218 10.65 -17.08 0.59
CA ILE A 218 12.00 -16.52 0.40
C ILE A 218 13.02 -17.60 0.00
N GLU A 219 12.75 -18.87 0.32
CA GLU A 219 13.65 -20.00 0.08
C GLU A 219 13.32 -20.72 -1.24
N ARG A 220 12.06 -20.65 -1.69
CA ARG A 220 11.61 -21.23 -2.97
C ARG A 220 12.05 -20.35 -4.15
N ILE A 221 13.32 -20.50 -4.53
CA ILE A 221 13.94 -19.82 -5.66
C ILE A 221 14.20 -20.85 -6.77
N ALA A 222 13.55 -20.71 -7.93
CA ALA A 222 13.74 -21.61 -9.07
C ALA A 222 15.23 -21.69 -9.46
N GLU A 223 15.72 -22.84 -9.89
CA GLU A 223 17.13 -22.98 -10.22
C GLU A 223 17.52 -22.23 -11.50
N SER A 224 18.80 -21.91 -11.67
CA SER A 224 19.30 -21.19 -12.84
C SER A 224 18.97 -21.89 -14.17
N HIS A 225 18.90 -23.22 -14.15
CA HIS A 225 18.61 -24.04 -15.33
C HIS A 225 17.12 -24.01 -15.69
N ASP A 226 16.22 -24.10 -14.71
CA ASP A 226 14.75 -23.96 -14.87
C ASP A 226 14.34 -22.62 -15.48
N ARG A 227 15.05 -21.55 -15.08
CA ARG A 227 14.80 -20.18 -15.56
C ARG A 227 15.03 -20.01 -17.06
N LYS A 228 15.72 -20.95 -17.70
CA LYS A 228 16.06 -20.91 -19.14
C LYS A 228 15.09 -21.70 -20.02
N ILE A 229 14.04 -22.31 -19.45
CA ILE A 229 13.02 -23.00 -20.25
C ILE A 229 12.26 -21.96 -21.07
N SER A 230 12.27 -22.09 -22.39
CA SER A 230 11.64 -21.13 -23.31
C SER A 230 10.11 -21.15 -23.18
N PHE A 231 9.46 -20.01 -23.45
CA PHE A 231 8.00 -19.90 -23.39
C PHE A 231 7.26 -20.92 -24.26
N ASP A 232 7.82 -21.25 -25.43
CA ASP A 232 7.22 -22.26 -26.32
C ASP A 232 7.22 -23.65 -25.69
N ILE A 233 8.33 -24.03 -25.02
CA ILE A 233 8.45 -25.30 -24.33
C ILE A 233 7.56 -25.32 -23.09
N GLN A 234 7.54 -24.23 -22.31
CA GLN A 234 6.61 -24.11 -21.18
C GLN A 234 5.16 -24.32 -21.66
N ARG A 235 4.76 -23.68 -22.75
CA ARG A 235 3.40 -23.83 -23.30
C ARG A 235 3.09 -25.28 -23.68
N ILE A 236 4.02 -25.98 -24.34
CA ILE A 236 3.84 -27.40 -24.70
C ILE A 236 3.62 -28.26 -23.45
N VAL A 237 4.44 -28.06 -22.41
CA VAL A 237 4.33 -28.82 -21.16
C VAL A 237 3.00 -28.54 -20.44
N TYR A 238 2.60 -27.27 -20.37
CA TYR A 238 1.33 -26.87 -19.75
C TYR A 238 0.10 -27.39 -20.51
N ASP A 239 0.14 -27.36 -21.84
CA ASP A 239 -0.94 -27.84 -22.71
C ASP A 239 -1.09 -29.36 -22.63
N ARG A 240 0.03 -30.10 -22.73
CA ARG A 240 0.06 -31.57 -22.56
C ARG A 240 -0.53 -32.00 -21.22
N ALA A 241 -0.23 -31.27 -20.15
CA ALA A 241 -0.72 -31.56 -18.82
C ALA A 241 -2.14 -31.02 -18.55
N ASN A 242 -2.78 -30.37 -19.53
CA ASN A 242 -4.07 -29.67 -19.38
C ASN A 242 -4.11 -28.80 -18.11
N ASN A 243 -3.04 -28.00 -17.89
CA ASN A 243 -2.86 -27.16 -16.71
C ASN A 243 -3.11 -27.89 -15.37
N THR A 244 -2.72 -29.17 -15.28
CA THR A 244 -2.98 -30.04 -14.14
C THR A 244 -1.71 -30.77 -13.73
N CYS A 245 -1.47 -30.90 -12.42
CA CYS A 245 -0.36 -31.67 -11.88
C CYS A 245 -0.46 -33.14 -12.30
N GLN A 246 0.56 -33.62 -13.00
CA GLN A 246 0.61 -34.98 -13.55
C GLN A 246 0.76 -36.08 -12.47
N LEU A 247 1.10 -35.72 -11.23
CA LEU A 247 1.22 -36.67 -10.10
C LEU A 247 -0.04 -36.83 -9.26
N CYS A 248 -0.78 -35.75 -9.00
CA CYS A 248 -1.91 -35.77 -8.07
C CYS A 248 -3.22 -35.20 -8.62
N GLY A 249 -3.22 -34.74 -9.87
CA GLY A 249 -4.41 -34.16 -10.50
C GLY A 249 -4.82 -32.80 -9.92
N TRP A 250 -3.95 -32.13 -9.16
CA TRP A 250 -4.22 -30.78 -8.65
C TRP A 250 -4.15 -29.76 -9.79
N ASN A 251 -5.09 -28.82 -9.83
CA ASN A 251 -5.11 -27.71 -10.79
C ASN A 251 -5.62 -26.43 -10.12
N ARG A 252 -5.60 -25.33 -10.85
CA ARG A 252 -5.98 -24.00 -10.33
C ARG A 252 -7.44 -23.89 -9.87
N GLU A 253 -8.35 -24.71 -10.39
CA GLU A 253 -9.76 -24.73 -9.94
C GLU A 253 -9.90 -25.31 -8.53
N LYS A 254 -8.95 -26.16 -8.11
CA LYS A 254 -8.87 -26.74 -6.77
C LYS A 254 -8.09 -25.87 -5.78
N TRP A 255 -7.69 -24.67 -6.18
CA TRP A 255 -6.92 -23.76 -5.34
C TRP A 255 -7.73 -23.33 -4.11
N LYS A 256 -7.09 -23.33 -2.94
CA LYS A 256 -7.67 -22.83 -1.69
C LYS A 256 -6.63 -22.04 -0.90
N ARG A 257 -7.09 -21.13 -0.04
CA ARG A 257 -6.20 -20.31 0.80
C ARG A 257 -5.37 -21.14 1.77
N ASP A 258 -5.93 -22.23 2.29
CA ASP A 258 -5.28 -23.19 3.19
C ASP A 258 -4.41 -24.23 2.45
N ASP A 259 -4.50 -24.29 1.12
CA ASP A 259 -3.65 -25.12 0.26
C ASP A 259 -3.18 -24.32 -0.97
N PRO A 260 -2.30 -23.30 -0.79
CA PRO A 260 -1.96 -22.31 -1.80
C PRO A 260 -0.93 -22.85 -2.81
N ARG A 261 -1.20 -24.00 -3.43
CA ARG A 261 -0.28 -24.60 -4.40
C ARG A 261 -0.25 -23.80 -5.69
N ILE A 262 0.85 -23.96 -6.41
CA ILE A 262 1.05 -23.43 -7.77
C ILE A 262 1.53 -24.57 -8.69
N LEU A 263 1.49 -24.37 -10.01
CA LEU A 263 2.06 -25.30 -10.97
C LEU A 263 3.49 -24.88 -11.33
N GLU A 264 4.39 -25.84 -11.37
CA GLU A 264 5.80 -25.67 -11.68
C GLU A 264 6.26 -26.79 -12.60
N ILE A 265 7.21 -26.47 -13.47
CA ILE A 265 7.84 -27.44 -14.35
C ILE A 265 9.02 -28.06 -13.60
N HIS A 266 9.14 -29.37 -13.70
CA HIS A 266 10.20 -30.17 -13.10
C HIS A 266 10.88 -31.00 -14.18
N HIS A 267 12.18 -31.25 -14.06
CA HIS A 267 12.90 -32.16 -14.96
C HIS A 267 12.75 -33.59 -14.50
N VAL A 268 12.45 -34.52 -15.42
CA VAL A 268 12.34 -35.95 -15.08
C VAL A 268 13.72 -36.55 -14.89
N GLU A 269 14.65 -36.23 -15.80
CA GLU A 269 16.06 -36.57 -15.68
C GLU A 269 16.83 -35.33 -15.20
N GLU A 270 17.02 -35.23 -13.88
CA GLU A 270 17.90 -34.22 -13.28
C GLU A 270 19.37 -34.64 -13.42
N HIS A 271 20.12 -33.86 -14.20
CA HIS A 271 21.56 -33.95 -14.25
C HIS A 271 22.19 -32.85 -13.37
N VAL A 272 23.45 -33.04 -12.96
CA VAL A 272 24.23 -32.04 -12.21
C VAL A 272 24.25 -30.67 -12.91
N ASP A 273 24.10 -30.65 -14.25
CA ASP A 273 24.08 -29.44 -15.08
C ASP A 273 22.64 -28.95 -15.42
N GLY A 274 21.60 -29.56 -14.85
CA GLY A 274 20.20 -29.35 -15.20
C GLY A 274 19.86 -30.06 -16.51
N GLY A 275 18.96 -31.06 -16.45
CA GLY A 275 18.62 -31.87 -17.61
C GLY A 275 18.15 -31.04 -18.82
N PRO A 276 18.06 -31.64 -20.02
CA PRO A 276 17.68 -30.90 -21.21
C PRO A 276 16.31 -30.24 -21.05
N ASN A 277 16.22 -28.95 -21.38
CA ASN A 277 14.98 -28.18 -21.43
C ASN A 277 14.18 -28.56 -22.69
N ILE A 278 13.71 -29.80 -22.77
CA ILE A 278 12.90 -30.32 -23.88
C ILE A 278 11.56 -30.85 -23.34
N PRO A 279 10.47 -30.80 -24.12
CA PRO A 279 9.15 -31.25 -23.64
C PRO A 279 9.15 -32.66 -23.04
N ASP A 280 9.96 -33.56 -23.58
CA ASP A 280 10.02 -34.98 -23.19
C ASP A 280 10.84 -35.24 -21.93
N ASN A 281 11.48 -34.21 -21.37
CA ASN A 281 12.19 -34.27 -20.09
C ASN A 281 11.53 -33.39 -19.01
N LEU A 282 10.41 -32.76 -19.32
CA LEU A 282 9.76 -31.80 -18.43
C LEU A 282 8.38 -32.31 -18.02
N VAL A 283 8.02 -32.17 -16.76
CA VAL A 283 6.72 -32.58 -16.22
C VAL A 283 6.11 -31.43 -15.42
N LEU A 284 4.79 -31.26 -15.49
CA LEU A 284 4.09 -30.24 -14.73
C LEU A 284 3.60 -30.79 -13.40
N LEU A 285 4.11 -30.24 -12.30
CA LEU A 285 3.80 -30.65 -10.93
C LEU A 285 3.17 -29.50 -10.15
N CYS A 286 2.37 -29.80 -9.12
CA CYS A 286 2.02 -28.78 -8.14
C CYS A 286 3.18 -28.59 -7.17
N SER A 287 3.31 -27.41 -6.57
CA SER A 287 4.42 -27.05 -5.68
C SER A 287 4.69 -28.08 -4.58
N ARG A 288 3.65 -28.67 -4.00
CA ARG A 288 3.78 -29.77 -3.02
C ARG A 288 4.40 -31.03 -3.62
N CYS A 289 3.89 -31.50 -4.76
CA CYS A 289 4.44 -32.69 -5.41
C CYS A 289 5.87 -32.43 -5.89
N HIS A 290 6.13 -31.23 -6.40
CA HIS A 290 7.46 -30.78 -6.78
C HIS A 290 8.44 -30.90 -5.60
N ASP A 291 8.08 -30.36 -4.43
CA ASP A 291 8.92 -30.44 -3.22
C ASP A 291 9.05 -31.88 -2.67
N GLU A 292 8.00 -32.70 -2.81
CA GLU A 292 8.05 -34.12 -2.44
C GLU A 292 9.02 -34.91 -3.32
N VAL A 293 9.09 -34.61 -4.63
CA VAL A 293 10.02 -35.23 -5.57
C VAL A 293 11.45 -34.78 -5.30
N HIS A 294 11.70 -33.47 -5.18
CA HIS A 294 13.00 -32.91 -4.80
C HIS A 294 13.54 -33.46 -3.48
N ALA A 295 12.65 -33.70 -2.51
CA ALA A 295 13.02 -34.28 -1.23
C ALA A 295 13.16 -35.82 -1.24
N GLY A 296 12.98 -36.48 -2.38
CA GLY A 296 13.01 -37.94 -2.51
C GLY A 296 11.87 -38.66 -1.76
N ARG A 297 10.81 -37.95 -1.37
CA ARG A 297 9.64 -38.51 -0.68
C ARG A 297 8.61 -39.08 -1.65
N ARG A 298 8.76 -38.78 -2.95
CA ARG A 298 7.85 -39.22 -4.00
C ARG A 298 8.62 -39.43 -5.30
N GLU A 299 8.39 -40.56 -5.96
CA GLU A 299 9.02 -40.88 -7.23
C GLU A 299 8.12 -40.49 -8.42
N LEU A 300 8.74 -40.15 -9.54
CA LEU A 300 8.05 -39.94 -10.81
C LEU A 300 7.77 -41.31 -11.46
N PRO A 301 6.51 -41.61 -11.83
CA PRO A 301 6.21 -42.85 -12.53
C PRO A 301 6.89 -42.89 -13.91
N PRO A 302 7.33 -44.07 -14.39
CA PRO A 302 8.12 -44.20 -15.62
C PRO A 302 7.46 -43.62 -16.89
N ASN A 303 6.12 -43.58 -16.93
CA ASN A 303 5.35 -43.09 -18.08
C ASN A 303 4.61 -41.77 -17.76
N ILE A 304 5.13 -40.94 -16.85
CA ILE A 304 4.43 -39.72 -16.42
C ILE A 304 4.19 -38.71 -17.55
N ILE A 305 5.06 -38.72 -18.56
CA ILE A 305 5.03 -37.76 -19.68
C ILE A 305 3.97 -38.13 -20.74
N GLY A 306 3.41 -39.34 -20.68
CA GLY A 306 2.45 -39.86 -21.65
C GLY A 306 3.14 -40.70 -22.72
#